data_AF-A0A5M9TYT9-F1
#
_entry.id   AF-A0A5M9TYT9-F1
#
_cell.length_a   1.000
_cell.length_b   1.000
_cell.length_c   1.000
_cell.angle_alpha   90.00
_cell.angle_beta   90.00
_cell.angle_gamma   90.00
#
_symmetry.space_group_name_H-M   'P 1'
#
loop_
_entity.id
_entity.type
_entity.pdbx_description
1 polymer ?
#
loop_
_entity_poly.entity_id
_entity_poly.type
_entity_poly.pdbx_seq_one_letter_code
_entity_poly.pdbx_strand_id
1 'polypeptide(L)' 'MMNVSLDRFQPPDERVDIVGYCVYCGEPIERSHPVTSYASGAKTHDGFCEVQYVENELGITRSYV' A
#
# COMPACT_ATOMS: atom_id res chain seq x y z
N MET A 1 -22.13 -3.21 -42.31
CA MET A 1 -21.32 -3.78 -41.21
C MET A 1 -21.39 -2.79 -40.06
N MET A 2 -22.20 -3.06 -39.04
CA MET A 2 -22.29 -2.18 -37.87
C MET A 2 -21.02 -2.36 -37.03
N ASN A 3 -20.18 -1.32 -36.97
CA ASN A 3 -19.11 -1.20 -35.98
C ASN A 3 -19.78 -1.05 -34.61
N VAL A 4 -19.96 -2.17 -33.91
CA VAL A 4 -20.34 -2.16 -32.50
C VAL A 4 -19.15 -1.60 -31.74
N SER A 5 -19.24 -0.35 -31.30
CA SER A 5 -18.24 0.28 -30.44
C SER A 5 -18.16 -0.47 -29.11
N LEU A 6 -17.18 -1.38 -29.01
CA LEU A 6 -16.86 -2.16 -27.80
C LEU A 6 -16.37 -1.29 -26.63
N ASP A 7 -16.13 0.00 -26.87
CA ASP A 7 -15.73 1.03 -25.89
C ASP A 7 -16.69 1.15 -24.69
N ARG A 8 -17.95 0.75 -24.86
CA ARG A 8 -18.97 0.81 -23.79
C ARG A 8 -18.87 -0.31 -22.75
N PHE A 9 -18.08 -1.35 -23.03
CA PHE A 9 -17.89 -2.51 -22.15
C PHE A 9 -16.47 -2.59 -21.60
N GLN A 10 -15.73 -1.48 -21.57
CA GLN A 10 -14.51 -1.44 -20.77
C GLN A 10 -14.92 -1.63 -19.30
N PRO A 11 -14.43 -2.69 -18.62
CA PRO A 11 -14.59 -2.77 -17.18
C PRO A 11 -13.98 -1.49 -16.59
N PRO A 12 -14.62 -0.87 -15.58
CA PRO A 12 -14.03 0.30 -14.93
C PRO A 12 -12.60 -0.05 -14.52
N ASP A 13 -11.66 0.87 -14.72
CA ASP A 13 -10.30 0.73 -14.21
C ASP A 13 -10.39 0.23 -12.77
N GLU A 14 -9.61 -0.81 -12.45
CA GLU A 14 -9.65 -1.50 -11.17
C GLU A 14 -9.56 -0.45 -10.06
N ARG A 15 -10.66 -0.26 -9.34
CA ARG A 15 -10.72 0.73 -8.28
C ARG A 15 -9.93 0.17 -7.11
N VAL A 16 -8.65 0.52 -7.05
CA VAL A 16 -7.80 0.25 -5.90
C VAL A 16 -8.26 1.11 -4.73
N ASP A 17 -8.86 0.45 -3.74
CA ASP A 17 -9.27 1.08 -2.49
C ASP A 17 -8.03 1.44 -1.67
N ILE A 18 -7.65 2.72 -1.66
CA ILE A 18 -6.51 3.20 -0.86
C ILE A 18 -6.95 3.34 0.61
N VAL A 19 -6.26 2.64 1.51
CA VAL A 19 -6.54 2.63 2.96
C VAL A 19 -5.60 3.52 3.77
N GLY A 20 -4.56 4.07 3.14
CA GLY A 20 -3.64 4.99 3.75
C GLY A 20 -2.42 5.26 2.87
N TYR A 21 -1.43 5.92 3.44
CA TYR A 21 -0.14 6.19 2.80
C TYR A 21 0.99 5.69 3.69
N CYS A 22 2.01 5.11 3.07
CA CYS A 22 3.18 4.62 3.78
C CYS A 22 4.01 5.80 4.27
N VAL A 23 4.26 5.88 5.57
CA VAL A 23 5.02 6.99 6.17
C VAL A 23 6.50 6.95 5.78
N TYR A 24 7.00 5.80 5.31
CA TYR A 24 8.40 5.63 4.90
C TYR A 24 8.64 6.04 3.45
N CYS A 25 7.92 5.45 2.49
CA CYS A 25 8.13 5.71 1.06
C CYS A 25 7.16 6.75 0.47
N GLY A 26 6.09 7.12 1.18
CA GLY A 26 5.08 8.07 0.71
C GLY A 26 4.03 7.50 -0.25
N GLU A 27 4.22 6.26 -0.72
CA GLU A 27 3.32 5.61 -1.68
C GLU A 27 2.00 5.18 -1.02
N PRO A 28 0.89 5.13 -1.79
CA PRO A 28 -0.40 4.67 -1.30
C PRO A 28 -0.34 3.20 -0.86
N ILE A 29 -1.15 2.88 0.14
CA ILE A 29 -1.36 1.52 0.62
C ILE A 29 -2.77 1.11 0.18
N GLU A 30 -2.85 0.10 -0.66
CA GLU A 30 -4.14 -0.44 -1.10
C GLU A 30 -4.68 -1.41 -0.04
N ARG A 31 -6.01 -1.53 0.04
CA ARG A 31 -6.71 -2.41 0.99
C ARG A 31 -6.31 -3.89 0.84
N SER A 32 -5.99 -4.28 -0.38
CA SER A 32 -5.55 -5.63 -0.76
C SER A 32 -4.14 -5.96 -0.24
N HIS A 33 -3.33 -4.96 0.12
CA HIS A 33 -1.95 -5.15 0.53
C HIS A 33 -1.78 -5.22 2.05
N PRO A 34 -0.88 -6.09 2.55
CA PRO A 34 -0.58 -6.19 3.97
C PRO A 34 0.09 -4.89 4.47
N VAL A 35 -0.37 -4.42 5.63
CA VAL A 35 0.01 -3.12 6.21
C VAL A 35 0.19 -3.22 7.72
N THR A 36 1.28 -2.62 8.20
CA THR A 36 1.56 -2.48 9.62
C THR A 36 1.07 -1.11 10.08
N SER A 37 0.30 -1.10 11.15
CA SER A 37 -0.18 0.13 11.80
C SER A 37 0.44 0.27 13.18
N TYR A 38 1.05 1.41 13.46
CA TYR A 38 1.70 1.70 14.72
C TYR A 38 0.78 2.48 15.67
N ALA A 39 1.08 2.44 16.97
CA ALA A 39 0.31 3.16 17.98
C ALA A 39 0.30 4.69 17.79
N SER A 40 1.30 5.23 17.09
CA SER A 40 1.37 6.64 16.68
C SER A 40 0.34 7.02 15.61
N GLY A 41 -0.35 6.05 15.01
CA GLY A 41 -1.20 6.24 13.84
C GLY A 41 -0.46 6.15 12.50
N ALA A 42 0.87 5.98 12.53
CA ALA A 42 1.67 5.73 11.34
C ALA A 42 1.31 4.38 10.69
N LYS A 43 1.43 4.30 9.36
CA LYS A 43 1.23 3.09 8.57
C LYS A 43 2.40 2.87 7.61
N THR A 44 2.84 1.63 7.44
CA THR A 44 3.89 1.27 6.48
C THR A 44 3.49 0.04 5.68
N HIS A 45 3.98 -0.08 4.44
CA HIS A 45 3.93 -1.37 3.74
C HIS A 45 4.73 -2.41 4.53
N ASP A 46 4.18 -3.63 4.61
CA ASP A 46 4.89 -4.74 5.25
C ASP A 46 6.16 -5.10 4.48
N GLY A 47 7.17 -5.57 5.22
CA GLY A 47 8.46 -5.94 4.65
C GLY A 47 9.48 -4.79 4.75
N PHE A 48 10.00 -4.32 3.61
CA PHE A 48 11.14 -3.40 3.61
C PHE A 48 10.81 -2.04 4.26
N CYS A 49 9.65 -1.46 3.93
CA CYS A 49 9.26 -0.15 4.47
C CYS A 49 9.06 -0.20 5.98
N GLU A 50 8.41 -1.25 6.48
CA GLU A 50 8.24 -1.50 7.92
C GLU A 50 9.59 -1.65 8.64
N VAL A 51 10.50 -2.48 8.11
CA VAL A 51 11.82 -2.71 8.73
C VAL A 51 12.62 -1.41 8.78
N GLN A 52 12.70 -0.67 7.69
CA GLN A 52 13.44 0.59 7.65
C GLN A 52 12.82 1.65 8.55
N TYR A 53 11.50 1.73 8.64
CA TYR A 53 10.82 2.63 9.57
C TYR A 53 11.17 2.30 11.02
N VAL A 54 11.12 1.02 11.41
CA VAL A 54 11.44 0.59 12.78
C VAL A 54 12.93 0.82 13.10
N GLU A 55 13.84 0.53 12.17
CA GLU A 55 15.27 0.75 12.37
C GLU A 55 15.62 2.25 12.48
N ASN A 56 15.07 3.08 11.60
CA ASN A 56 15.41 4.50 11.53
C ASN A 56 14.69 5.35 12.59
N GLU A 57 13.41 5.11 12.85
CA GLU A 57 12.60 5.95 13.73
C GLU A 57 12.55 5.41 15.17
N LEU A 58 12.58 4.09 15.35
CA LEU A 58 12.51 3.49 16.68
C LEU A 58 13.90 3.05 17.19
N GLY A 59 14.91 2.98 16.33
CA GLY A 59 16.27 2.55 16.70
C GLY A 59 16.33 1.08 17.11
N ILE A 60 15.35 0.27 16.71
CA ILE A 60 15.24 -1.14 17.06
C ILE A 60 15.55 -1.96 15.82
N THR A 61 16.57 -2.82 15.88
CA THR A 61 16.79 -3.85 14.86
C THR A 61 15.89 -5.03 15.15
N ARG A 62 14.99 -5.34 14.22
CA ARG A 62 14.11 -6.50 14.35
C ARG A 62 14.87 -7.76 13.94
N SER A 63 15.45 -8.45 14.91
CA SER A 63 15.99 -9.79 14.70
C SER A 63 14.82 -10.75 14.51
N TYR A 64 14.66 -11.25 13.27
CA TYR A 64 13.81 -12.42 13.03
C TYR A 64 14.47 -13.62 13.71
N VAL A 65 13.81 -14.20 14.72
CA VAL A 65 14.20 -15.44 15.40
C VAL A 65 13.50 -16.61 14.72
#